data_AF-A0AAD6KFE3-F1
#
_entry.id   AF-A0AAD6KFE3-F1
#
_cell.length_a   1.000
_cell.length_b   1.000
_cell.length_c   1.000
_cell.angle_alpha   90.00
_cell.angle_beta   90.00
_cell.angle_gamma   90.00
#
_symmetry.space_group_name_H-M   'P 1'
#
loop_
_entity.id
_entity.type
_entity.pdbx_description
1 polymer ?
#
loop_
_entity_poly.entity_id
_entity_poly.type
_entity_poly.pdbx_seq_one_letter_code
_entity_poly.pdbx_strand_id
1 'polypeptide(L)'
;MEIVEVVADQVAVALSHAAVLEESQVMREKLSEQNHALQQARNDAMMASQARNSFQKVMSHGMRRPMHSILGLLSMFQNDNMGFEQRIVTDTLVKTGNVLATLINDVMDISAEDTVRFPLEMRPFRLHSMIKEASCLAMCLCVYKGFDFELDVQSSLPDLVIGDERRAFQVILHMVGYLCLI
;
A
#
# COMPACT_ATOMS: atom_id res chain seq x y z
N MET A 1 51.94 -64.51 8.39
CA MET A 1 51.10 -63.81 9.39
C MET A 1 50.88 -62.36 8.95
N GLU A 2 51.94 -61.62 8.58
CA GLU A 2 51.88 -60.25 8.00
C GLU A 2 50.86 -60.03 6.87
N ILE A 3 50.75 -60.95 5.90
CA ILE A 3 49.83 -60.79 4.76
C ILE A 3 48.36 -60.78 5.19
N VAL A 4 48.01 -61.55 6.23
CA VAL A 4 46.61 -61.63 6.71
C VAL A 4 46.21 -60.33 7.43
N GLU A 5 47.15 -59.71 8.15
CA GLU A 5 46.95 -58.45 8.87
C GLU A 5 46.82 -57.27 7.90
N VAL A 6 47.68 -57.20 6.89
CA VAL A 6 47.60 -56.17 5.82
C VAL A 6 46.29 -56.28 5.04
N VAL A 7 45.83 -57.49 4.74
CA VAL A 7 44.54 -57.70 4.06
C VAL A 7 43.36 -57.33 4.96
N ALA A 8 43.43 -57.61 6.27
CA ALA A 8 42.39 -57.22 7.22
C ALA A 8 42.26 -55.69 7.33
N ASP A 9 43.39 -54.97 7.39
CA ASP A 9 43.41 -53.50 7.40
C ASP A 9 42.85 -52.91 6.10
N GLN A 10 43.22 -53.47 4.95
CA GLN A 10 42.69 -53.02 3.66
C GLN A 10 41.18 -53.24 3.55
N VAL A 11 40.66 -54.36 4.06
CA VAL A 11 39.21 -54.62 4.10
C VAL A 11 38.50 -53.66 5.04
N ALA A 12 39.07 -53.37 6.22
CA ALA A 12 38.50 -52.40 7.16
C ALA A 12 38.42 -50.99 6.56
N VAL A 13 39.48 -50.54 5.86
CA VAL A 13 39.49 -49.26 5.14
C VAL A 13 38.46 -49.24 4.02
N ALA A 14 38.37 -50.31 3.23
CA ALA A 14 37.39 -50.41 2.14
C ALA A 14 35.94 -50.36 2.66
N LEU A 15 35.64 -51.02 3.77
CA LEU A 15 34.32 -50.97 4.42
C LEU A 15 34.01 -49.57 4.97
N SER A 16 34.99 -48.90 5.57
CA SER A 16 34.82 -47.52 6.05
C SER A 16 34.55 -46.54 4.90
N HIS A 17 35.30 -46.64 3.80
CA HIS A 17 35.05 -45.84 2.60
C HIS A 17 33.67 -46.12 1.98
N ALA A 18 33.25 -47.39 1.93
CA ALA A 18 31.92 -47.74 1.42
C ALA A 18 30.80 -47.11 2.25
N ALA A 19 30.91 -47.14 3.59
CA ALA A 19 29.94 -46.52 4.49
C ALA A 19 29.87 -44.99 4.31
N VAL A 20 31.01 -44.30 4.20
CA VAL A 20 31.07 -42.85 3.96
C VAL A 20 30.47 -42.47 2.61
N LEU A 21 30.71 -43.30 1.57
CA LEU A 21 30.14 -43.07 0.25
C LEU A 21 28.62 -43.23 0.25
N GLU A 22 28.09 -44.23 0.95
CA GLU A 22 26.66 -44.45 1.12
C GLU A 22 25.99 -43.27 1.85
N GLU A 23 26.58 -42.82 2.97
CA GLU A 23 26.09 -41.67 3.72
C GLU A 23 26.12 -40.37 2.88
N SER A 24 27.21 -40.15 2.14
CA SER A 24 27.34 -39.01 1.21
C SER A 24 26.27 -39.08 0.11
N GLN A 25 25.95 -40.26 -0.40
CA GLN A 25 24.95 -40.42 -1.46
C GLN A 25 23.54 -40.10 -0.94
N VAL A 26 23.17 -40.64 0.22
CA VAL A 26 21.89 -40.33 0.88
C VAL A 26 21.77 -38.84 1.20
N MET A 27 22.85 -38.22 1.68
CA MET A 27 22.87 -36.79 1.96
C MET A 27 22.68 -35.95 0.68
N ARG A 28 23.30 -36.35 -0.44
CA ARG A 28 23.14 -35.68 -1.74
C ARG A 28 21.71 -35.80 -2.27
N GLU A 29 21.10 -36.97 -2.15
CA GLU A 29 19.70 -37.20 -2.55
C GLU A 29 18.75 -36.31 -1.74
N LYS A 30 18.91 -36.30 -0.41
CA LYS A 30 18.12 -35.44 0.48
C LYS A 30 18.30 -33.94 0.18
N LEU A 31 19.53 -33.50 -0.10
CA LEU A 31 19.81 -32.12 -0.47
C LEU A 31 19.18 -31.76 -1.82
N SER A 32 19.19 -32.69 -2.78
CA SER A 32 18.55 -32.52 -4.09
C SER A 32 17.03 -32.36 -3.94
N GLU A 33 16.39 -33.20 -3.12
CA GLU A 33 14.95 -33.09 -2.83
C GLU A 33 14.60 -31.76 -2.16
N GLN A 34 15.38 -31.34 -1.16
CA GLN A 34 15.18 -30.05 -0.48
C GLN A 34 15.35 -28.86 -1.42
N ASN A 35 16.36 -28.89 -2.30
CA ASN A 35 16.55 -27.85 -3.30
C ASN A 35 15.37 -27.79 -4.29
N HIS A 36 14.84 -28.95 -4.70
CA HIS A 36 13.67 -28.99 -5.58
C HIS A 36 12.42 -28.40 -4.89
N ALA A 37 12.18 -28.77 -3.63
CA ALA A 37 11.08 -28.23 -2.84
C ALA A 37 11.22 -26.72 -2.63
N LEU A 38 12.45 -26.25 -2.33
CA LEU A 38 12.73 -24.82 -2.16
C LEU A 38 12.51 -24.04 -3.47
N GLN A 39 12.97 -24.59 -4.60
CA GLN A 39 12.78 -23.96 -5.90
C GLN A 39 11.29 -23.89 -6.27
N GLN A 40 10.52 -24.92 -5.97
CA GLN A 40 9.07 -24.92 -6.18
C GLN A 40 8.39 -23.88 -5.31
N ALA A 41 8.67 -23.85 -4.00
CA ALA A 41 8.12 -22.85 -3.09
C ALA A 41 8.47 -21.41 -3.51
N ARG A 42 9.70 -21.18 -3.99
CA ARG A 42 10.13 -19.89 -4.55
C ARG A 42 9.32 -19.51 -5.79
N ASN A 43 9.13 -20.45 -6.71
CA ASN A 43 8.34 -20.21 -7.93
C ASN A 43 6.90 -19.87 -7.59
N ASP A 44 6.28 -20.60 -6.66
CA ASP A 44 4.91 -20.35 -6.21
C ASP A 44 4.78 -18.95 -5.57
N ALA A 45 5.72 -18.58 -4.71
CA ALA A 45 5.76 -17.25 -4.10
C ALA A 45 5.94 -16.13 -5.15
N MET A 46 6.76 -16.36 -6.17
CA MET A 46 6.98 -15.41 -7.26
C MET A 46 5.71 -15.24 -8.11
N MET A 47 5.02 -16.33 -8.44
CA MET A 47 3.74 -16.27 -9.16
C MET A 47 2.67 -15.55 -8.34
N ALA A 48 2.57 -15.83 -7.04
CA ALA A 48 1.63 -15.15 -6.16
C ALA A 48 1.90 -13.64 -6.07
N SER A 49 3.18 -13.25 -5.96
CA SER A 49 3.58 -11.83 -5.96
C SER A 49 3.22 -11.15 -7.29
N GLN A 50 3.50 -11.80 -8.42
CA GLN A 50 3.18 -11.26 -9.74
C GLN A 50 1.68 -11.11 -9.95
N ALA A 51 0.87 -12.07 -9.50
CA ALA A 51 -0.58 -12.00 -9.54
C ALA A 51 -1.10 -10.84 -8.68
N ARG A 52 -0.56 -10.67 -7.46
CA ARG A 52 -0.91 -9.55 -6.57
C ARG A 52 -0.62 -8.20 -7.21
N ASN A 53 0.57 -8.03 -7.77
CA ASN A 53 0.99 -6.80 -8.42
C ASN A 53 0.14 -6.49 -9.67
N SER A 54 -0.18 -7.52 -10.46
CA SER A 54 -1.03 -7.38 -11.64
C SER A 54 -2.46 -6.97 -11.25
N PHE A 55 -3.03 -7.58 -10.21
CA PHE A 55 -4.34 -7.23 -9.69
C PHE A 55 -4.38 -5.77 -9.20
N GLN A 56 -3.37 -5.34 -8.43
CA GLN A 56 -3.27 -3.96 -7.95
C GLN A 56 -3.22 -2.95 -9.11
N LYS A 57 -2.43 -3.22 -10.16
CA LYS A 57 -2.37 -2.37 -11.36
C LYS A 57 -3.72 -2.27 -12.07
N VAL A 58 -4.40 -3.40 -12.28
CA VAL A 58 -5.70 -3.43 -12.96
C VAL A 58 -6.76 -2.67 -12.16
N MET A 59 -6.82 -2.88 -10.85
CA MET A 59 -7.78 -2.19 -9.98
C MET A 59 -7.52 -0.69 -9.93
N SER A 60 -6.26 -0.26 -9.80
CA SER A 60 -5.92 1.17 -9.80
C SER A 60 -6.31 1.86 -11.10
N HIS A 61 -5.97 1.28 -12.26
CA HIS A 61 -6.41 1.80 -13.56
C HIS A 61 -7.95 1.78 -13.71
N GLY A 62 -8.60 0.76 -13.15
CA GLY A 62 -10.05 0.62 -13.11
C GLY A 62 -10.74 1.70 -12.27
N MET A 63 -10.13 2.11 -11.15
CA MET A 63 -10.63 3.17 -10.27
C MET A 63 -10.27 4.58 -10.74
N ARG A 64 -9.12 4.76 -11.42
CA ARG A 64 -8.70 6.06 -11.96
C ARG A 64 -9.69 6.61 -12.99
N ARG A 65 -10.25 5.74 -13.84
CA ARG A 65 -11.18 6.12 -14.92
C ARG A 65 -12.49 6.75 -14.41
N PRO A 66 -13.27 6.12 -13.50
CA PRO A 66 -14.47 6.75 -12.94
C PRO A 66 -14.13 8.01 -12.13
N MET A 67 -12.97 8.06 -11.46
CA MET A 67 -12.52 9.26 -10.75
C MET A 67 -12.31 10.46 -11.67
N HIS A 68 -11.60 10.29 -12.79
CA HIS A 68 -11.46 11.37 -13.77
C HIS A 68 -12.79 11.77 -14.40
N SER A 69 -13.71 10.82 -14.62
CA SER A 69 -15.06 11.15 -15.10
C SER A 69 -15.83 12.00 -14.10
N ILE A 70 -15.80 11.66 -12.80
CA ILE A 70 -16.44 12.45 -11.73
C ILE A 70 -15.82 13.85 -11.64
N LEU A 71 -14.49 13.96 -11.66
CA LEU A 71 -13.79 15.26 -11.65
C LEU A 71 -14.14 16.11 -12.88
N GLY A 72 -14.24 15.48 -14.07
CA GLY A 72 -14.67 16.15 -15.29
C GLY A 72 -16.09 16.71 -15.17
N LEU A 73 -17.04 15.92 -14.66
CA LEU A 73 -18.42 16.37 -14.44
C LEU A 73 -18.48 17.53 -13.42
N LEU A 74 -17.75 17.43 -12.31
CA LEU A 74 -17.68 18.48 -11.30
C LEU A 74 -17.10 19.79 -11.87
N SER A 75 -16.09 19.71 -12.75
CA SER A 75 -15.52 20.89 -13.42
C SER A 75 -16.51 21.60 -14.36
N MET A 76 -17.49 20.88 -14.92
CA MET A 76 -18.54 21.47 -15.75
C MET A 76 -19.57 22.26 -14.92
N PHE A 77 -19.82 21.85 -13.66
CA PHE A 77 -20.70 22.58 -12.75
C PHE A 77 -20.11 23.93 -12.30
N GLN A 78 -18.78 24.09 -12.27
CA GLN A 78 -18.12 25.33 -11.84
C GLN A 78 -18.33 26.54 -12.78
N ASN A 79 -18.89 26.34 -13.98
CA ASN A 79 -19.05 27.40 -14.99
C ASN A 79 -20.44 28.06 -15.01
N ASP A 80 -21.43 27.53 -14.29
CA ASP A 80 -22.77 28.12 -14.23
C ASP A 80 -23.01 28.89 -12.91
N ASN A 81 -24.05 29.73 -12.89
CA ASN A 81 -24.53 30.62 -11.82
C ASN A 81 -24.73 29.92 -10.45
N MET A 82 -23.67 29.43 -9.82
CA MET A 82 -23.71 28.74 -8.53
C MET A 82 -23.74 29.73 -7.37
N GLY A 83 -24.61 29.46 -6.39
CA GLY A 83 -24.57 30.15 -5.11
C GLY A 83 -23.27 29.86 -4.35
N PHE A 84 -22.93 30.73 -3.38
CA PHE A 84 -21.69 30.62 -2.59
C PHE A 84 -21.51 29.25 -1.93
N GLU A 85 -22.56 28.71 -1.30
CA GLU A 85 -22.54 27.38 -0.67
C GLU A 85 -22.30 26.25 -1.67
N GLN A 86 -22.95 26.29 -2.83
CA GLN A 86 -22.77 25.29 -3.88
C GLN A 86 -21.33 25.27 -4.40
N ARG A 87 -20.73 26.45 -4.55
CA ARG A 87 -19.33 26.57 -4.98
C ARG A 87 -18.37 25.94 -3.98
N ILE A 88 -18.58 26.17 -2.68
CA ILE A 88 -17.75 25.55 -1.62
C ILE A 88 -17.87 24.03 -1.67
N VAL A 89 -19.09 23.49 -1.82
CA VAL A 89 -19.31 22.04 -1.91
C VAL A 89 -18.63 21.45 -3.15
N THR A 90 -18.77 22.09 -4.32
CA THR A 90 -18.14 21.62 -5.56
C THR A 90 -16.62 21.69 -5.50
N ASP A 91 -16.05 22.77 -4.97
CA ASP A 91 -14.60 22.91 -4.78
C ASP A 91 -14.07 21.83 -3.82
N THR A 92 -14.82 21.54 -2.76
CA THR A 92 -14.50 20.48 -1.80
C THR A 92 -14.57 19.09 -2.44
N LEU A 93 -15.57 18.82 -3.30
CA LEU A 93 -15.69 17.56 -4.06
C LEU A 93 -14.54 17.38 -5.05
N VAL A 94 -14.13 18.44 -5.75
CA VAL A 94 -12.97 18.42 -6.66
C VAL A 94 -11.68 18.15 -5.88
N LYS A 95 -11.45 18.82 -4.75
CA LYS A 95 -10.28 18.58 -3.89
C LYS A 95 -10.26 17.15 -3.37
N THR A 96 -11.39 16.62 -2.92
CA THR A 96 -11.54 15.23 -2.47
C THR A 96 -11.28 14.23 -3.60
N GLY A 97 -11.77 14.52 -4.81
CA GLY A 97 -11.53 13.67 -5.97
C GLY A 97 -10.06 13.63 -6.38
N ASN A 98 -9.36 14.77 -6.29
CA ASN A 98 -7.92 14.84 -6.51
C ASN A 98 -7.14 14.04 -5.45
N VAL A 99 -7.52 14.13 -4.18
CA VAL A 99 -6.92 13.35 -3.08
C VAL A 99 -7.09 11.85 -3.32
N LEU A 100 -8.30 11.40 -3.69
CA LEU A 100 -8.55 10.00 -3.99
C LEU A 100 -7.79 9.52 -5.24
N ALA A 101 -7.68 10.35 -6.28
CA ALA A 101 -6.86 10.03 -7.45
C ALA A 101 -5.37 9.89 -7.10
N THR A 102 -4.84 10.77 -6.24
CA THR A 102 -3.47 10.65 -5.71
C THR A 102 -3.31 9.35 -4.93
N LEU A 103 -4.26 8.99 -4.07
CA LEU A 103 -4.17 7.74 -3.31
C LEU A 103 -4.20 6.48 -4.16
N ILE A 104 -5.04 6.47 -5.19
CA ILE A 104 -5.09 5.38 -6.15
C ILE A 104 -3.74 5.21 -6.86
N ASN A 105 -3.01 6.31 -7.07
CA ASN A 105 -1.67 6.28 -7.64
C ASN A 105 -0.62 5.83 -6.60
N ASP A 106 -0.67 6.33 -5.36
CA ASP A 106 0.28 6.02 -4.29
C ASP A 106 0.26 4.53 -3.88
N VAL A 107 -0.90 3.86 -3.92
CA VAL A 107 -1.02 2.41 -3.68
C VAL A 107 -0.27 1.59 -4.76
N MET A 108 -0.02 2.15 -5.95
CA MET A 108 0.77 1.46 -6.99
C MET A 108 2.27 1.47 -6.71
N ASP A 109 2.80 2.53 -6.08
CA ASP A 109 4.24 2.69 -5.85
C ASP A 109 4.80 1.72 -4.81
N ILE A 110 3.92 1.07 -4.02
CA ILE A 110 4.27 0.01 -3.07
C ILE A 110 4.80 -1.26 -3.79
N SER A 111 4.58 -1.38 -5.10
CA SER A 111 4.99 -2.56 -5.91
C SER A 111 6.35 -2.44 -6.60
N ALA A 112 7.00 -1.27 -6.53
CA ALA A 112 8.40 -1.13 -6.92
C ALA A 112 9.28 -1.44 -5.70
N GLU A 113 10.37 -2.17 -5.91
CA GLU A 113 11.23 -2.82 -4.90
C GLU A 113 11.94 -1.91 -3.87
N ASP A 114 11.51 -0.66 -3.66
CA ASP A 114 12.12 0.25 -2.70
C ASP A 114 11.16 0.53 -1.54
N THR A 115 11.37 -0.23 -0.47
CA THR A 115 10.87 0.17 0.84
C THR A 115 11.45 1.55 1.18
N VAL A 116 10.55 2.50 1.43
CA VAL A 116 10.80 3.78 2.10
C VAL A 116 11.41 4.87 1.22
N ARG A 117 10.54 5.62 0.54
CA ARG A 117 10.39 7.07 0.76
C ARG A 117 9.13 7.52 0.06
N PHE A 118 8.04 7.66 0.81
CA PHE A 118 6.97 8.56 0.42
C PHE A 118 7.48 9.98 0.70
N PRO A 119 7.93 10.77 -0.30
CA PRO A 119 8.43 12.11 -0.03
C PRO A 119 7.28 12.96 0.50
N LEU A 120 7.44 13.52 1.70
CA LEU A 120 6.52 14.51 2.24
C LEU A 120 6.81 15.85 1.56
N GLU A 121 5.77 16.48 1.03
CA GLU A 121 5.88 17.81 0.44
C GLU A 121 5.73 18.87 1.53
N MET A 122 6.82 19.17 2.24
CA MET A 122 6.81 20.14 3.35
C MET A 122 6.70 21.57 2.82
N ARG A 123 5.51 22.18 2.94
CA ARG A 123 5.25 23.57 2.52
C ARG A 123 4.41 24.32 3.55
N PRO A 124 4.52 25.66 3.64
CA PRO A 124 3.60 26.46 4.42
C PRO A 124 2.18 26.36 3.84
N PHE A 125 1.18 26.10 4.69
CA PHE A 125 -0.24 26.12 4.30
C PHE A 125 -1.11 26.68 5.42
N ARG A 126 -2.35 27.05 5.09
CA ARG A 126 -3.35 27.58 6.03
C ARG A 126 -4.21 26.47 6.62
N LEU A 127 -3.92 26.11 7.86
CA LEU A 127 -4.57 25.04 8.60
C LEU A 127 -6.07 25.29 8.75
N HIS A 128 -6.51 26.51 9.08
CA HIS A 128 -7.93 26.79 9.28
C HIS A 128 -8.72 26.65 7.98
N SER A 129 -8.15 27.07 6.85
CA SER A 129 -8.76 26.86 5.52
C SER A 129 -8.92 25.38 5.22
N MET A 130 -7.85 24.61 5.41
CA MET A 130 -7.84 23.17 5.16
C MET A 130 -8.85 22.42 6.06
N ILE A 131 -8.98 22.80 7.35
CA ILE A 131 -9.96 22.21 8.27
C ILE A 131 -11.38 22.56 7.82
N LYS A 132 -11.63 23.83 7.47
CA LYS A 132 -12.93 24.29 6.99
C LYS A 132 -13.37 23.54 5.73
N GLU A 133 -12.49 23.34 4.78
CA GLU A 133 -12.76 22.56 3.58
C GLU A 133 -13.11 21.10 3.90
N ALA A 134 -12.33 20.45 4.78
CA ALA A 134 -12.62 19.07 5.19
C ALA A 134 -13.97 18.96 5.92
N SER A 135 -14.30 19.96 6.75
CA SER A 135 -15.56 20.04 7.48
C SER A 135 -16.79 20.23 6.58
N CYS A 136 -16.64 20.90 5.42
CA CYS A 136 -17.73 21.06 4.47
C CYS A 136 -18.16 19.69 3.91
N LEU A 137 -17.20 18.84 3.56
CA LEU A 137 -17.48 17.47 3.13
C LEU A 137 -18.17 16.66 4.24
N ALA A 138 -17.64 16.78 5.47
CA ALA A 138 -18.20 16.14 6.65
C ALA A 138 -19.68 16.51 6.84
N MET A 139 -19.98 17.80 6.77
CA MET A 139 -21.30 18.35 6.92
C MET A 139 -22.25 17.82 5.83
N CYS A 140 -21.83 17.81 4.56
CA CYS A 140 -22.64 17.23 3.49
C CYS A 140 -22.99 15.75 3.75
N LEU A 141 -22.02 14.95 4.20
CA LEU A 141 -22.22 13.52 4.48
C LEU A 141 -23.14 13.28 5.69
N CYS A 142 -22.90 14.02 6.77
CA CYS A 142 -23.68 13.89 8.00
C CYS A 142 -25.11 14.42 7.81
N VAL A 143 -25.32 15.54 7.10
CA VAL A 143 -26.67 16.04 6.71
C VAL A 143 -27.42 15.04 5.83
N TYR A 144 -26.74 14.44 4.84
CA TYR A 144 -27.36 13.39 4.01
C TYR A 144 -27.88 12.20 4.83
N LYS A 145 -27.20 11.89 5.93
CA LYS A 145 -27.61 10.84 6.87
C LYS A 145 -28.57 11.30 7.98
N GLY A 146 -28.87 12.60 8.07
CA GLY A 146 -29.74 13.17 9.10
C GLY A 146 -29.05 13.42 10.45
N PHE A 147 -27.73 13.58 10.47
CA PHE A 147 -26.96 13.97 11.65
C PHE A 147 -26.60 15.44 11.63
N ASP A 148 -26.65 16.08 12.80
CA ASP A 148 -26.08 17.41 13.00
C ASP A 148 -24.55 17.31 13.08
N PHE A 149 -23.88 18.30 12.49
CA PHE A 149 -22.43 18.40 12.46
C PHE A 149 -22.00 19.79 12.91
N GLU A 150 -21.14 19.86 13.93
CA GLU A 150 -20.57 21.10 14.44
C GLU A 150 -19.04 21.02 14.41
N LEU A 151 -18.41 22.13 14.02
CA LEU A 151 -16.96 22.27 13.99
C LEU A 151 -16.56 23.35 14.99
N ASP A 152 -15.74 22.98 15.98
CA ASP A 152 -15.08 23.91 16.87
C ASP A 152 -13.56 23.89 16.64
N VAL A 153 -13.00 25.05 16.30
CA VAL A 153 -11.56 25.25 16.12
C VAL A 153 -11.10 26.33 17.09
N GLN A 154 -10.23 25.94 18.03
CA GLN A 154 -9.71 26.87 19.02
C GLN A 154 -8.90 27.99 18.37
N SER A 155 -9.16 29.24 18.78
CA SER A 155 -8.45 30.43 18.28
C SER A 155 -6.96 30.47 18.63
N SER A 156 -6.52 29.67 19.61
CA SER A 156 -5.11 29.48 19.95
C SER A 156 -4.34 28.64 18.94
N LEU A 157 -5.03 27.98 18.00
CA LEU A 157 -4.39 27.17 16.96
C LEU A 157 -3.74 28.08 15.91
N PRO A 158 -2.46 27.86 15.54
CA PRO A 158 -1.81 28.63 14.48
C PRO A 158 -2.43 28.32 13.11
N ASP A 159 -2.80 29.35 12.34
CA ASP A 159 -3.30 29.16 10.98
C ASP A 159 -2.16 28.81 9.99
N LEU A 160 -1.00 29.44 10.09
CA LEU A 160 0.12 29.15 9.18
C LEU A 160 1.02 28.05 9.76
N VAL A 161 1.04 26.88 9.13
CA VAL A 161 1.84 25.71 9.54
C VAL A 161 2.66 25.17 8.38
N ILE A 162 3.73 24.42 8.66
CA ILE A 162 4.56 23.76 7.64
C ILE A 162 4.28 22.26 7.67
N GLY A 163 3.92 21.70 6.53
CA GLY A 163 3.67 20.26 6.38
C GLY A 163 3.19 19.91 4.99
N ASP A 164 2.72 18.67 4.85
CA ASP A 164 2.08 18.18 3.63
C ASP A 164 0.56 18.36 3.78
N GLU A 165 0.04 19.47 3.23
CA GLU A 165 -1.39 19.82 3.29
C GLU A 165 -2.28 18.68 2.77
N ARG A 166 -1.86 18.02 1.68
CA ARG A 166 -2.65 16.96 1.04
C ARG A 166 -2.82 15.77 1.96
N ARG A 167 -1.73 15.34 2.60
CA ARG A 167 -1.76 14.23 3.57
C ARG A 167 -2.52 14.59 4.83
N ALA A 168 -2.33 15.80 5.36
CA ALA A 168 -3.09 16.25 6.53
C ALA A 168 -4.60 16.26 6.24
N PHE A 169 -5.01 16.84 5.11
CA PHE A 169 -6.39 16.86 4.65
C PHE A 169 -6.95 15.44 4.48
N GLN A 170 -6.17 14.54 3.90
CA GLN A 170 -6.56 13.14 3.74
C GLN A 170 -6.79 12.43 5.08
N VAL A 171 -5.89 12.59 6.06
CA VAL A 171 -6.04 11.97 7.38
C VAL A 171 -7.34 12.46 8.04
N ILE A 172 -7.62 13.75 7.96
CA ILE A 172 -8.85 14.33 8.51
C ILE A 172 -10.08 13.77 7.79
N LEU A 173 -10.08 13.72 6.45
CA LEU A 173 -11.17 13.13 5.69
C LEU A 173 -11.38 11.65 6.04
N HIS A 174 -10.31 10.89 6.29
CA HIS A 174 -10.42 9.50 6.70
C HIS A 174 -11.10 9.38 8.07
N MET A 175 -10.68 10.20 9.04
CA MET A 175 -11.27 10.21 10.39
C MET A 175 -12.76 10.62 10.36
N VAL A 176 -13.07 11.71 9.64
CA VAL A 176 -14.44 12.19 9.43
C VAL A 176 -15.29 11.13 8.72
N GLY A 177 -14.75 10.54 7.65
CA GLY A 177 -15.43 9.50 6.89
C GLY A 177 -15.79 8.32 7.79
N TYR A 178 -14.86 7.89 8.65
CA TYR A 178 -15.13 6.83 9.63
C TYR A 178 -16.24 7.21 10.61
N LEU A 179 -16.27 8.46 11.09
CA LEU A 179 -17.27 8.96 12.04
C LEU A 179 -18.66 9.17 11.43
N CYS A 180 -18.77 9.68 10.20
CA CYS A 180 -20.06 9.91 9.53
C CYS A 180 -20.56 8.66 8.74
N LEU A 181 -19.69 7.71 8.32
CA LEU A 181 -20.11 6.57 7.47
C LEU A 181 -20.53 5.31 8.25
N ILE A 182 -20.11 5.16 9.50
CA ILE A 182 -20.67 4.17 10.44
C ILE A 182 -22.04 4.67 10.93
#